data_AF-A0A9W6DUG1-F1
#
_entry.id   AF-A0A9W6DUG1-F1
#
_cell.length_a   1.000
_cell.length_b   1.000
_cell.length_c   1.000
_cell.angle_alpha   90.00
_cell.angle_beta   90.00
_cell.angle_gamma   90.00
#
_symmetry.space_group_name_H-M   'P 1'
#
loop_
_entity.id
_entity.type
_entity.pdbx_description
1 polymer ?
#
loop_
_entity_poly.entity_id
_entity_poly.type
_entity_poly.pdbx_seq_one_letter_code
_entity_poly.pdbx_strand_id
1 'polypeptide(L)' 'MLDLADFISDRGGNPNKIKESQRKRYAPEGVVDEVLSLYEEARRARYEVMQVNSQLNALQKEIGKKKK' A
#
# COMPACT_ATOMS: atom_id res chain seq x y z
N MET A 1 -0.55 -4.23 -20.29
CA MET A 1 -1.43 -3.45 -19.38
C MET A 1 -0.61 -3.18 -18.14
N LEU A 2 -0.59 -1.94 -17.64
CA LEU A 2 0.21 -1.56 -16.47
C LEU A 2 -0.60 -1.79 -15.20
N ASP A 3 -0.03 -2.49 -14.23
CA ASP A 3 -0.64 -2.79 -12.92
C ASP A 3 0.22 -2.17 -11.80
N LEU A 4 -0.37 -1.94 -10.63
CA LEU A 4 0.30 -1.49 -9.42
C LEU A 4 1.47 -2.41 -9.02
N ALA A 5 1.35 -3.72 -9.27
CA ALA A 5 2.42 -4.67 -9.03
C ALA A 5 3.69 -4.37 -9.85
N ASP A 6 3.54 -3.80 -11.05
CA ASP A 6 4.68 -3.45 -11.92
C ASP A 6 5.54 -2.32 -11.34
N PHE A 7 4.97 -1.49 -10.47
CA PHE A 7 5.68 -0.43 -9.77
C PHE A 7 6.51 -0.97 -8.60
N ILE A 8 6.12 -2.10 -8.01
CA ILE A 8 6.65 -2.56 -6.73
C ILE A 8 7.74 -3.60 -6.96
N SER A 9 8.99 -3.23 -6.72
CA SER A 9 10.16 -4.13 -6.87
C SER A 9 10.03 -5.42 -6.06
N ASP A 10 9.52 -5.34 -4.83
CA ASP A 10 9.31 -6.50 -3.94
C ASP A 10 8.28 -7.51 -4.49
N ARG A 11 7.43 -7.08 -5.44
CA ARG A 11 6.43 -7.92 -6.10
C ARG A 11 6.85 -8.34 -7.50
N GLY A 12 8.14 -8.18 -7.85
CA GLY A 12 8.67 -8.50 -9.18
C GLY A 12 8.50 -7.39 -10.22
N GLY A 13 8.02 -6.22 -9.81
CA GLY A 13 7.90 -5.04 -10.65
C GLY A 13 9.25 -4.39 -10.98
N ASN A 14 9.24 -3.47 -11.94
CA ASN A 14 10.43 -2.69 -12.31
C ASN A 14 10.04 -1.23 -12.59
N PRO A 15 10.02 -0.36 -11.56
CA PRO A 15 9.65 1.04 -11.71
C PRO A 15 10.58 1.82 -12.67
N ASN A 16 11.84 1.41 -12.84
CA ASN A 16 12.74 2.07 -13.81
C ASN A 16 12.29 1.88 -15.26
N LYS A 17 11.73 0.72 -15.61
CA LYS A 17 11.14 0.49 -16.94
C LYS A 17 9.94 1.40 -17.17
N ILE A 18 9.15 1.66 -16.13
CA ILE A 18 8.00 2.57 -16.19
C ILE A 18 8.48 4.01 -16.37
N LYS A 19 9.51 4.45 -15.64
CA LYS A 19 10.14 5.77 -15.82
C LYS A 19 10.67 5.97 -17.24
N GLU A 20 11.31 4.95 -17.81
CA GLU A 20 11.76 4.98 -19.20
C GLU A 20 10.58 5.10 -20.19
N SER A 21 9.48 4.38 -19.95
CA SER A 21 8.24 4.53 -20.74
C SER A 21 7.68 5.95 -20.65
N GLN A 22 7.67 6.57 -19.46
CA GLN A 22 7.25 7.96 -19.28
C GLN A 22 8.15 8.92 -20.06
N ARG A 23 9.48 8.77 -19.97
CA ARG A 23 10.44 9.58 -20.75
C ARG A 23 10.23 9.46 -22.26
N LYS A 24 10.04 8.24 -22.78
CA LYS A 24 9.74 8.00 -24.21
C LYS A 24 8.43 8.65 -24.66
N ARG A 25 7.52 8.90 -23.73
CA ARG A 25 6.22 9.56 -23.96
C ARG A 25 6.26 11.06 -23.70
N TYR A 26 7.43 11.64 -23.41
CA TYR A 26 7.58 13.03 -22.99
C TYR A 26 6.71 13.39 -21.78
N ALA A 27 6.46 12.40 -20.92
CA ALA A 27 5.67 12.53 -19.71
C ALA A 27 6.61 12.61 -18.48
N PRO A 28 6.17 13.25 -17.39
CA PRO A 28 6.95 13.34 -16.16
C PRO A 28 7.21 11.94 -15.59
N GLU A 29 8.46 11.61 -15.31
CA GLU A 29 8.83 10.34 -14.69
C GLU A 29 8.65 10.33 -13.17
N GLY A 30 8.62 11.51 -12.54
CA GLY A 30 8.41 11.67 -11.09
C GLY A 30 7.07 11.12 -10.58
N VAL A 31 6.07 11.02 -11.46
CA VAL A 31 4.78 10.38 -11.12
C VAL A 31 4.94 8.91 -10.74
N VAL A 32 5.98 8.23 -11.23
CA VAL A 32 6.27 6.84 -10.85
C VAL A 32 6.70 6.76 -9.38
N ASP A 33 7.48 7.72 -8.92
CA ASP A 33 7.91 7.81 -7.52
C ASP A 33 6.76 8.23 -6.60
N GLU A 34 5.88 9.12 -7.07
CA GLU A 34 4.68 9.52 -6.34
C GLU A 34 3.73 8.33 -6.11
N VAL A 35 3.48 7.52 -7.16
CA VAL A 35 2.67 6.30 -7.04
C VAL A 35 3.27 5.33 -6.02
N LEU A 36 4.60 5.19 -6.00
CA LEU A 36 5.29 4.37 -5.01
C LEU A 36 5.13 4.90 -3.58
N SER A 37 5.25 6.20 -3.38
CA SER A 37 5.02 6.83 -2.06
C SER A 37 3.60 6.57 -1.57
N LEU A 38 2.60 6.84 -2.42
CA LEU A 38 1.18 6.62 -2.11
C LEU A 38 0.88 5.14 -1.80
N TYR A 39 1.53 4.22 -2.51
CA TYR A 39 1.39 2.79 -2.23
C TYR A 39 1.90 2.42 -0.83
N GLU A 40 3.08 2.91 -0.44
CA GLU A 40 3.67 2.65 0.88
C GLU A 40 2.88 3.30 2.02
N GLU A 41 2.41 4.53 1.82
CA GLU A 41 1.51 5.22 2.75
C GLU A 41 0.21 4.43 2.95
N ALA A 42 -0.43 4.02 1.86
CA ALA A 42 -1.65 3.22 1.92
C ALA A 42 -1.40 1.85 2.57
N ARG A 43 -0.22 1.25 2.37
CA ARG A 43 0.18 -0.01 3.01
C ARG A 43 0.32 0.15 4.53
N ARG A 44 0.95 1.23 4.99
CA ARG A 44 1.09 1.55 6.42
C ARG A 44 -0.27 1.81 7.07
N ALA A 45 -1.09 2.66 6.46
CA ALA A 45 -2.43 2.96 6.97
C ALA A 45 -3.30 1.70 7.10
N ARG A 46 -3.26 0.78 6.11
CA ARG A 46 -3.98 -0.50 6.20
C ARG A 46 -3.49 -1.36 7.36
N TYR A 47 -2.18 -1.41 7.59
CA TYR A 47 -1.60 -2.15 8.71
C TYR A 47 -2.05 -1.58 10.06
N GLU A 48 -2.05 -0.25 10.21
CA GLU A 48 -2.53 0.42 11.43
C GLU A 48 -4.00 0.10 11.70
N VAL A 49 -4.86 0.19 10.68
CA VAL A 49 -6.28 -0.18 10.80
C VAL A 49 -6.44 -1.64 11.23
N MET A 50 -5.63 -2.55 10.68
CA MET A 50 -5.65 -3.97 11.08
C MET A 50 -5.28 -4.15 12.56
N GLN A 51 -4.27 -3.44 13.06
CA GLN A 51 -3.87 -3.48 14.46
C GLN A 51 -4.98 -2.97 15.39
N VAL A 52 -5.58 -1.83 15.05
CA VAL A 52 -6.71 -1.26 15.81
C VAL A 52 -7.89 -2.23 15.84
N ASN A 53 -8.24 -2.84 14.69
CA ASN A 53 -9.31 -3.83 14.63
C ASN A 53 -9.01 -5.07 15.50
N SER A 54 -7.75 -5.53 15.52
CA SER A 54 -7.33 -6.64 16.38
C SER A 54 -7.53 -6.31 17.88
N GLN A 55 -7.09 -5.12 18.30
CA GLN A 55 -7.26 -4.63 19.67
C GLN A 55 -8.74 -4.46 20.04
N LEU A 56 -9.54 -3.88 19.14
CA LEU A 56 -10.98 -3.71 19.33
C LEU A 56 -11.68 -5.06 19.52
N ASN A 57 -11.37 -6.05 18.68
CA ASN A 57 -11.94 -7.39 18.77
C ASN A 57 -11.55 -8.09 20.09
N ALA A 58 -10.32 -7.90 20.56
CA ALA A 58 -9.87 -8.43 21.85
C ALA A 58 -10.67 -7.79 23.01
N LEU A 59 -10.80 -6.46 23.01
CA LEU A 59 -11.57 -5.72 24.01
C LEU A 59 -13.05 -6.12 24.03
N GLN A 60 -13.68 -6.25 22.86
CA GLN A 60 -15.07 -6.70 22.76
C GLN A 60 -15.27 -8.10 23.36
N LYS A 61 -14.33 -9.02 23.15
CA LYS A 61 -14.36 -10.35 23.77
C LYS A 61 -14.27 -10.27 25.29
N GLU A 62 -13.43 -9.41 25.83
CA GLU A 62 -13.32 -9.20 27.29
C GLU A 62 -14.62 -8.62 27.87
N ILE A 63 -15.21 -7.63 27.22
CA ILE A 63 -16.52 -7.07 27.62
C ILE A 63 -17.60 -8.16 27.60
N GLY A 64 -17.63 -8.99 26.55
CA GLY A 64 -18.58 -10.10 26.44
C GLY A 64 -18.43 -11.13 27.57
N LYS A 65 -17.20 -11.38 28.05
CA LYS A 65 -16.96 -12.24 29.22
C LYS A 65 -17.47 -11.64 30.53
N LYS A 66 -17.40 -10.31 30.69
CA LYS A 66 -17.87 -9.61 31.90
C LYS A 66 -19.39 -9.43 31.96
N LYS A 67 -20.08 -9.50 30.82
CA LYS A 67 -21.53 -9.40 30.73
C LYS A 67 -22.26 -10.74 30.95
N LYS A 68 -21.53 -11.85 30.98
CA LYS A 68 -22.02 -13.17 31.40
C LYS A 68 -21.89 -13.29 32.91
#